data_AF-A0A7J7J8D7-F1
#
_entry.id   AF-A0A7J7J8D7-F1
#
_cell.length_a   1.000
_cell.length_b   1.000
_cell.length_c   1.000
_cell.angle_alpha   90.00
_cell.angle_beta   90.00
_cell.angle_gamma   90.00
#
_symmetry.space_group_name_H-M   'P 1'
#
loop_
_entity.id
_entity.type
_entity.pdbx_description
1 polymer ?
#
loop_
_entity_poly.entity_id
_entity_poly.type
_entity_poly.pdbx_seq_one_letter_code
_entity_poly.pdbx_strand_id
1 'polypeptide(L)'
;MNHSVYHKKEPPRKNIIRGTSYYTGYVMEVIGPQATRFTYISQSNPGGKIPAWLVNKLFTVVAPKVIQKMVKACRVYEVWKKNNNPEYMPWLWPDQICTNLIDWNDVSSSANVETTSSCSEEPEDIQVGDITDDIITDT
;
A
#
# COMPACT_ATOMS: atom_id res chain seq x y z
N MET A 1 -1.84 -8.08 -9.29
CA MET A 1 -0.54 -7.66 -8.72
C MET A 1 -0.30 -6.21 -9.11
N ASN A 2 0.41 -5.46 -8.28
CA ASN A 2 0.74 -4.05 -8.50
C ASN A 2 2.22 -3.79 -8.23
N HIS A 3 2.77 -2.78 -8.89
CA HIS A 3 4.11 -2.26 -8.67
C HIS A 3 4.12 -0.74 -8.89
N SER A 4 5.13 -0.05 -8.37
CA SER A 4 5.26 1.40 -8.52
C SER A 4 5.67 1.78 -9.94
N VAL A 5 5.01 2.82 -10.47
CA VAL A 5 5.35 3.49 -11.74
C VAL A 5 5.42 5.00 -11.53
N TYR A 6 6.16 5.72 -12.36
CA TYR A 6 6.29 7.18 -12.29
C TYR A 6 5.39 7.81 -13.33
N HIS A 7 4.46 8.66 -12.90
CA HIS A 7 3.57 9.39 -13.81
C HIS A 7 4.00 10.86 -13.85
N LYS A 8 4.11 11.47 -15.04
CA LYS A 8 4.56 12.88 -15.17
C LYS A 8 3.78 13.87 -14.32
N LYS A 9 2.46 13.66 -14.19
CA LYS A 9 1.55 14.49 -13.38
C LYS A 9 1.68 14.27 -11.86
N GLU A 10 2.39 13.22 -11.43
CA GLU A 10 2.60 12.90 -10.00
C GLU A 10 4.12 12.84 -9.67
N PRO A 11 4.81 14.00 -9.71
CA PRO A 11 6.21 14.09 -9.35
C PRO A 11 6.42 13.95 -7.83
N PRO A 12 7.66 13.66 -7.37
CA PRO A 12 8.00 13.71 -5.95
C PRO A 12 7.65 15.06 -5.33
N ARG A 13 7.03 15.04 -4.16
CA ARG A 13 6.61 16.24 -3.43
C ARG A 13 7.57 16.52 -2.29
N LYS A 14 7.85 17.80 -2.04
CA LYS A 14 8.67 18.22 -0.90
C LYS A 14 8.02 17.73 0.40
N ASN A 15 8.83 17.27 1.36
CA ASN A 15 8.41 16.75 2.68
C ASN A 15 7.57 15.47 2.66
N ILE A 16 7.43 14.79 1.51
CA ILE A 16 6.76 13.48 1.43
C ILE A 16 7.74 12.50 0.79
N ILE A 17 8.06 11.43 1.52
CA ILE A 17 8.92 10.37 1.01
C ILE A 17 8.09 9.44 0.13
N ARG A 18 8.51 9.30 -1.14
CA ARG A 18 7.88 8.37 -2.07
C ARG A 18 8.45 6.97 -1.85
N GLY A 19 7.64 6.08 -1.28
CA GLY A 19 7.94 4.65 -1.22
C GLY A 19 7.90 3.98 -2.60
N THR A 20 8.66 2.91 -2.78
CA THR A 20 8.69 2.07 -3.97
C THR A 20 8.19 0.67 -3.63
N SER A 21 7.09 0.24 -4.23
CA SER A 21 6.64 -1.17 -4.23
C SER A 21 7.20 -1.85 -5.47
N TYR A 22 8.15 -2.76 -5.30
CA TYR A 22 8.71 -3.54 -6.40
C TYR A 22 7.67 -4.52 -6.96
N TYR A 23 6.96 -5.21 -6.06
CA TYR A 23 5.74 -5.92 -6.37
C TYR A 23 4.93 -6.10 -5.10
N THR A 24 3.62 -6.05 -5.25
CA THR A 24 2.66 -6.40 -4.21
C THR A 24 1.51 -7.18 -4.86
N GLY A 25 0.94 -8.12 -4.12
CA GLY A 25 -0.08 -9.00 -4.65
C GLY A 25 -0.83 -9.76 -3.57
N TYR A 26 -2.00 -10.25 -3.98
CA TYR A 26 -2.90 -11.05 -3.17
C TYR A 26 -3.27 -12.30 -3.94
N VAL A 27 -3.29 -13.43 -3.24
CA VAL A 27 -3.83 -14.69 -3.75
C VAL A 27 -4.98 -15.11 -2.84
N MET A 28 -6.14 -15.35 -3.45
CA MET A 28 -7.34 -15.80 -2.74
C MET A 28 -7.71 -17.18 -3.24
N GLU A 29 -7.77 -18.15 -2.34
CA GLU A 29 -8.13 -19.54 -2.64
C GLU A 29 -9.38 -19.92 -1.85
N VAL A 30 -10.39 -20.45 -2.53
CA VAL A 30 -11.58 -20.97 -1.87
C VAL A 30 -11.25 -22.32 -1.25
N ILE A 31 -11.32 -22.41 0.08
CA ILE A 31 -11.05 -23.65 0.83
C ILE A 31 -12.33 -24.27 1.42
N GLY A 32 -13.46 -23.56 1.33
CA GLY A 32 -14.78 -24.05 1.71
C GLY A 32 -15.88 -22.98 1.52
N PRO A 33 -17.15 -23.30 1.79
CA PRO A 33 -18.30 -22.40 1.53
C PRO A 33 -18.24 -21.04 2.24
N GLN A 34 -17.55 -20.97 3.39
CA GLN A 34 -17.37 -19.74 4.18
C GLN A 34 -15.90 -19.56 4.58
N ALA A 35 -14.98 -20.14 3.81
CA ALA A 35 -13.57 -20.14 4.14
C ALA A 35 -12.72 -19.86 2.91
N THR A 36 -11.83 -18.88 3.06
CA THR A 36 -10.90 -18.45 2.01
C THR A 36 -9.50 -18.40 2.61
N ARG A 37 -8.52 -18.97 1.90
CA ARG A 37 -7.12 -18.71 2.21
C ARG A 37 -6.69 -17.44 1.49
N PHE A 38 -6.17 -16.49 2.25
CA PHE A 38 -5.66 -15.23 1.73
C PHE A 38 -4.15 -15.17 1.96
N THR A 39 -3.41 -15.05 0.87
CA THR A 39 -1.95 -14.92 0.89
C THR A 39 -1.58 -13.53 0.38
N TYR A 40 -0.91 -12.74 1.22
CA TYR A 40 -0.39 -11.43 0.86
C TYR A 40 1.12 -11.49 0.64
N ILE A 41 1.58 -10.93 -0.47
CA ILE A 41 2.99 -10.87 -0.83
C ILE A 41 3.32 -9.42 -1.15
N SER A 42 4.35 -8.87 -0.50
CA SER A 42 4.83 -7.52 -0.79
C SER A 42 6.33 -7.44 -0.63
N GLN A 43 6.98 -6.81 -1.62
CA GLN A 43 8.35 -6.33 -1.53
C GLN A 43 8.34 -4.83 -1.81
N SER A 44 8.61 -4.05 -0.77
CA SER A 44 8.55 -2.59 -0.83
C SER A 44 9.72 -1.96 -0.08
N ASN A 45 10.19 -0.83 -0.58
CA ASN A 45 11.12 0.06 0.10
C ASN A 45 10.37 1.35 0.47
N PRO A 46 10.17 1.66 1.76
CA PRO A 46 9.49 2.89 2.19
C PRO A 46 10.29 4.16 1.83
N GLY A 47 11.56 4.03 1.46
CA GLY A 47 12.46 5.14 1.17
C GLY A 47 13.00 5.79 2.46
N GLY A 48 13.67 6.92 2.30
CA GLY A 48 14.24 7.66 3.42
C GLY A 48 15.46 7.00 4.06
N LYS A 49 15.76 7.37 5.31
CA LYS A 49 16.92 6.93 6.08
C LYS A 49 16.56 5.82 7.08
N ILE A 50 15.72 4.86 6.68
CA ILE A 50 15.27 3.77 7.56
C ILE A 50 16.04 2.49 7.20
N PRO A 51 16.77 1.87 8.14
CA PRO A 51 17.48 0.63 7.87
C PRO A 51 16.53 -0.52 7.47
N ALA A 52 16.93 -1.33 6.48
CA ALA A 52 16.11 -2.43 5.98
C ALA A 52 15.73 -3.46 7.08
N TRP A 53 16.63 -3.71 8.03
CA TRP A 53 16.36 -4.62 9.16
C TRP A 53 15.20 -4.11 10.04
N LEU A 54 15.09 -2.79 10.22
CA LEU A 54 14.05 -2.18 11.02
C LEU A 54 12.70 -2.27 10.30
N VAL A 55 12.68 -2.04 8.99
CA VAL A 55 11.48 -2.23 8.15
C VAL A 55 10.97 -3.67 8.25
N ASN A 56 11.87 -4.65 8.11
CA ASN A 56 11.51 -6.06 8.19
C ASN A 56 10.97 -6.43 9.58
N LYS A 57 11.59 -5.94 10.65
CA LYS A 57 11.14 -6.18 12.03
C LYS A 57 9.78 -5.52 12.30
N LEU A 58 9.55 -4.32 11.79
CA LEU A 58 8.26 -3.65 11.96
C LEU A 58 7.15 -4.39 11.21
N PHE A 59 7.45 -4.90 10.01
CA PHE A 59 6.46 -5.58 9.18
C PHE A 59 5.93 -6.87 9.83
N THR A 60 6.77 -7.61 10.58
CA THR A 60 6.31 -8.82 11.31
C THR A 60 5.27 -8.49 12.39
N VAL A 61 5.26 -7.26 12.92
CA VAL A 61 4.30 -6.81 13.93
C VAL A 61 3.06 -6.17 13.29
N VAL A 62 3.26 -5.36 12.23
CA VAL A 62 2.19 -4.61 11.57
C VAL A 62 1.31 -5.50 10.70
N ALA A 63 1.90 -6.44 9.96
CA ALA A 63 1.14 -7.26 9.02
C ALA A 63 0.00 -8.06 9.69
N PRO A 64 0.19 -8.75 10.83
CA PRO A 64 -0.91 -9.42 11.52
C PRO A 64 -2.05 -8.48 11.93
N LYS A 65 -1.73 -7.27 12.43
CA LYS A 65 -2.73 -6.26 12.82
C LYS A 65 -3.56 -5.82 11.61
N VAL A 66 -2.91 -5.57 10.47
CA VAL A 66 -3.58 -5.20 9.21
C VAL A 66 -4.50 -6.32 8.73
N ILE A 67 -4.05 -7.57 8.73
CA ILE A 67 -4.86 -8.72 8.33
C ILE A 67 -6.07 -8.88 9.25
N GLN A 68 -5.92 -8.71 10.57
CA GLN A 68 -7.05 -8.76 11.50
C GLN A 68 -8.09 -7.67 11.23
N LYS A 69 -7.65 -6.43 10.93
CA LYS A 69 -8.55 -5.34 10.53
C LYS A 69 -9.28 -5.66 9.22
N MET A 70 -8.57 -6.21 8.23
CA MET A 70 -9.17 -6.64 6.98
C MET A 70 -10.25 -7.71 7.20
N VAL A 71 -9.99 -8.73 8.03
CA VAL A 71 -10.99 -9.75 8.39
C VAL A 71 -12.24 -9.14 9.02
N LYS A 72 -12.07 -8.16 9.92
CA LYS A 72 -13.20 -7.42 10.51
C LYS A 72 -14.00 -6.66 9.43
N ALA A 73 -13.31 -5.96 8.53
CA ALA A 73 -13.94 -5.23 7.43
C ALA A 73 -14.72 -6.17 6.49
N CYS A 74 -14.17 -7.34 6.13
CA CYS A 74 -14.87 -8.32 5.30
C CYS A 74 -16.19 -8.80 5.91
N ARG A 75 -16.25 -8.99 7.24
CA ARG A 75 -17.47 -9.45 7.93
C ARG A 75 -18.62 -8.44 7.88
N VAL A 76 -18.31 -7.15 7.85
CA VAL A 76 -19.31 -6.08 7.81
C VAL A 76 -19.55 -5.54 6.39
N TYR A 77 -18.75 -5.99 5.42
CA TYR A 77 -18.74 -5.45 4.07
C TYR A 77 -20.09 -5.57 3.37
N GLU A 78 -20.81 -6.69 3.49
CA GLU A 78 -22.13 -6.84 2.87
C GLU A 78 -23.14 -5.82 3.37
N VAL A 79 -23.15 -5.55 4.68
CA VAL A 79 -24.03 -4.55 5.31
C VAL A 79 -23.64 -3.15 4.83
N TRP A 80 -22.35 -2.84 4.85
CA TRP A 80 -21.84 -1.56 4.34
C TRP A 80 -22.19 -1.35 2.87
N LYS A 81 -22.00 -2.38 2.02
CA LYS A 81 -22.19 -2.31 0.57
C LYS A 81 -23.65 -2.07 0.19
N LYS A 82 -24.61 -2.66 0.93
CA LYS A 82 -26.05 -2.39 0.76
C LYS A 82 -26.39 -0.91 0.90
N ASN A 83 -25.66 -0.18 1.75
CA ASN A 83 -25.89 1.24 2.03
C ASN A 83 -25.00 2.18 1.19
N ASN A 84 -24.08 1.64 0.38
CA ASN A 84 -23.07 2.41 -0.35
C ASN A 84 -22.99 1.98 -1.82
N ASN A 85 -23.96 2.42 -2.61
CA ASN A 85 -24.10 2.13 -4.05
C ASN A 85 -23.92 0.63 -4.34
N PRO A 86 -24.89 -0.23 -3.92
CA PRO A 86 -24.73 -1.68 -3.99
C PRO A 86 -24.46 -2.19 -5.41
N GLU A 87 -25.01 -1.52 -6.41
CA GLU A 87 -24.87 -1.87 -7.83
C GLU A 87 -23.55 -1.40 -8.45
N TYR A 88 -22.79 -0.53 -7.78
CA TYR A 88 -21.53 -0.02 -8.31
C TYR A 88 -20.37 -0.95 -7.93
N MET A 89 -19.99 -1.86 -8.83
CA MET A 89 -18.83 -2.74 -8.70
C MET A 89 -18.04 -2.75 -10.01
N PRO A 90 -17.30 -1.66 -10.31
CA PRO A 90 -16.56 -1.51 -11.57
C PRO A 90 -15.49 -2.59 -11.80
N TRP A 91 -15.00 -3.21 -10.72
CA TRP A 91 -14.09 -4.36 -10.79
C TRP A 91 -14.77 -5.66 -11.26
N LEU A 92 -16.09 -5.75 -11.17
CA LEU A 92 -16.89 -6.86 -11.68
C LEU A 92 -17.55 -6.51 -13.02
N TRP A 93 -17.95 -5.24 -13.20
CA TRP A 93 -18.61 -4.72 -14.39
C TRP A 93 -17.85 -3.51 -14.95
N PRO A 94 -16.91 -3.73 -15.90
CA PRO A 94 -16.04 -2.68 -16.42
C PRO A 94 -16.77 -1.51 -17.08
N ASP A 95 -17.99 -1.69 -17.59
CA ASP A 95 -18.79 -0.63 -18.21
C ASP A 95 -19.12 0.52 -17.24
N GLN A 96 -19.01 0.28 -15.92
CA GLN A 96 -19.19 1.29 -14.87
C GLN A 96 -17.94 2.17 -14.67
N ILE A 97 -16.83 1.88 -15.33
CA ILE A 97 -15.59 2.66 -15.23
C ILE A 97 -15.73 3.95 -16.06
N CYS A 98 -15.83 5.09 -15.37
CA CYS A 98 -15.90 6.41 -16.00
C CYS A 98 -14.60 7.23 -15.83
N THR A 99 -13.50 6.60 -15.47
CA THR A 99 -12.21 7.28 -15.26
C THR A 99 -11.50 7.54 -16.59
N ASN A 100 -10.72 8.62 -16.66
CA ASN A 100 -9.89 8.91 -17.83
C ASN A 100 -8.84 7.81 -18.06
N LEU A 101 -8.62 7.49 -19.33
CA LEU A 101 -7.53 6.59 -19.72
C LEU A 101 -6.18 7.26 -19.45
N ILE A 102 -5.22 6.45 -19.02
CA ILE A 102 -3.83 6.88 -18.81
C ILE A 102 -3.12 6.89 -20.16
N ASP A 103 -2.38 7.96 -20.46
CA ASP A 103 -1.43 7.97 -21.57
C ASP A 103 -0.15 7.27 -21.13
N TRP A 104 0.20 6.16 -21.80
CA TRP A 104 1.40 5.41 -21.49
C TRP A 104 2.69 6.20 -21.72
N ASN A 105 2.67 7.25 -22.56
CA ASN A 105 3.82 8.14 -22.73
C ASN A 105 4.10 8.99 -21.47
N ASP A 106 3.12 9.10 -20.57
CA ASP A 106 3.27 9.81 -19.29
C ASP A 106 3.77 8.90 -18.17
N VAL A 107 3.93 7.59 -18.44
CA VAL A 107 4.36 6.59 -17.46
C VAL A 107 5.80 6.15 -17.74
N SER A 108 6.67 6.24 -16.74
CA SER A 108 8.03 5.71 -16.77
C SER A 108 8.28 4.67 -15.68
N SER A 109 9.15 3.71 -15.99
CA SER A 109 9.56 2.66 -15.05
C SER A 109 10.63 3.13 -14.06
N SER A 110 11.33 4.22 -14.36
CA SER A 110 12.35 4.83 -13.51
C SER A 110 11.98 6.25 -13.10
N ALA A 111 12.51 6.68 -11.95
CA ALA A 111 12.44 8.08 -11.54
C ALA A 111 13.26 8.92 -12.52
N ASN A 112 12.72 10.05 -12.98
CA ASN A 112 13.53 11.10 -13.56
C ASN A 112 14.31 11.76 -12.41
N VAL A 113 15.53 11.32 -12.20
CA VAL A 113 16.39 11.77 -11.09
C VAL A 113 16.99 13.12 -11.48
N GLU A 114 16.34 14.21 -11.10
CA GLU A 114 17.03 15.49 -10.91
C GLU A 114 17.57 15.52 -9.48
N THR A 115 18.80 15.02 -9.31
CA THR A 115 19.53 15.02 -8.04
C THR A 115 19.81 16.44 -7.58
N THR A 116 19.11 16.91 -6.55
CA THR A 116 19.64 17.97 -5.68
C THR A 116 20.20 17.31 -4.41
N SER A 117 21.53 17.24 -4.39
CA SER A 117 22.36 16.78 -3.28
C SER A 117 22.21 17.71 -2.07
N SER A 118 21.98 17.16 -0.87
CA SER A 118 22.87 17.30 0.30
C SER A 118 22.23 16.85 1.64
N CYS A 119 23.13 16.56 2.59
CA CYS A 119 22.96 16.41 4.05
C CYS A 119 22.75 14.99 4.63
N SER A 120 23.90 14.34 4.79
CA SER A 120 24.22 13.29 5.76
C SER A 120 24.07 13.78 7.20
N GLU A 121 23.27 13.06 7.98
CA GLU A 121 23.33 13.02 9.45
C GLU A 121 23.00 11.57 9.86
N GLU A 122 23.82 11.03 10.76
CA GLU A 122 23.81 9.68 11.32
C GLU A 122 22.50 9.43 12.13
N PRO A 123 21.88 8.25 12.09
CA PRO A 123 20.71 7.98 12.91
C PRO A 123 21.09 7.61 14.35
N GLU A 124 20.58 8.38 15.31
CA GLU A 124 20.56 8.02 16.74
C GLU A 124 19.67 6.79 17.00
N ASP A 125 20.02 6.01 18.03
CA ASP A 125 19.35 4.77 18.42
C ASP A 125 17.88 5.01 18.85
N ILE A 126 16.93 4.56 18.02
CA ILE A 126 15.50 4.60 18.35
C ILE A 126 15.17 3.44 19.30
N GLN A 127 14.81 3.76 20.56
CA GLN A 127 14.31 2.77 21.50
C GLN A 127 12.96 2.20 21.04
N VAL A 128 12.87 0.86 21.04
CA VAL A 128 11.79 0.03 20.45
C VAL A 128 10.45 0.13 21.22
N GLY A 129 10.34 1.00 22.22
CA GLY A 129 9.16 1.15 23.08
C GLY A 129 8.06 2.09 22.54
N ASP A 130 8.40 3.00 21.62
CA ASP A 130 7.54 4.15 21.25
C ASP A 130 6.95 4.10 19.84
N ILE A 131 6.86 2.93 19.20
CA ILE A 131 6.00 2.80 18.01
C ILE A 131 4.56 2.69 18.50
N THR A 132 4.01 3.84 18.88
CA THR A 132 2.66 4.01 19.40
C THR A 132 1.63 3.47 18.43
N ASP A 133 0.47 3.11 18.98
CA ASP A 133 -0.71 2.61 18.28
C ASP A 133 -1.32 3.62 17.26
N ASP A 134 -0.59 4.67 16.89
CA ASP A 134 -1.02 5.82 16.09
C ASP A 134 -0.72 5.70 14.59
N ILE A 135 0.05 4.71 14.13
CA ILE A 135 0.32 4.51 12.68
C ILE A 135 -0.92 3.96 11.95
N ILE A 136 -1.95 3.51 12.68
CA ILE A 136 -3.20 3.01 12.08
C ILE A 136 -4.42 3.44 12.91
N THR A 137 -4.51 4.71 13.25
CA THR A 137 -5.75 5.35 13.70
C THR A 137 -5.95 6.61 12.88
N ASP A 138 -6.56 6.46 11.70
CA ASP A 138 -7.54 7.42 11.24
C ASP A 138 -8.36 6.83 10.07
N THR A 139 -9.68 6.96 10.23
CA THR A 139 -10.80 6.69 9.31
C THR A 139 -11.08 5.26 8.84
#